data_AF-A0A381XV24-F1
#
_entry.id   AF-A0A381XV24-F1
#
_cell.length_a   1.000
_cell.length_b   1.000
_cell.length_c   1.000
_cell.angle_alpha   90.00
_cell.angle_beta   90.00
_cell.angle_gamma   90.00
#
_symmetry.space_group_name_H-M   'P 1'
#
loop_
_entity.id
_entity.type
_entity.pdbx_description
1 polymer ?
#
loop_
_entity_poly.entity_id
_entity_poly.type
_entity_poly.pdbx_seq_one_letter_code
_entity_poly.pdbx_strand_id
1 'polypeptide(L)'
;MASPTDLVPERYEVLKLKNGSEVVGMTRDLGDKIEVTLPMICQLSLVPGTPRTNAIFFPYAPLSSDEKVNIPKLEIVHRNLMNDQFIPYYDNASAKWMEMIENKSIPLANAEDLKVQEVMRRHFDRLLTHEKDSFLEPPDAEFIEEILEDMADQSDFEEFKYARPPKDKKKFH
;
A
#
# COMPACT_ATOMS: atom_id res chain seq x y z
N MET A 1 -12.14 5.82 -38.03
CA MET A 1 -13.28 4.91 -38.23
C MET A 1 -13.20 3.86 -37.13
N ALA A 2 -14.21 3.76 -36.26
CA ALA A 2 -14.24 2.73 -35.22
C ALA A 2 -14.51 1.37 -35.87
N SER A 3 -13.70 0.38 -35.52
CA SER A 3 -13.90 -1.01 -35.93
C SER A 3 -15.01 -1.67 -35.10
N PRO A 4 -15.67 -2.74 -35.57
CA PRO A 4 -16.67 -3.46 -34.76
C PRO A 4 -16.13 -3.98 -33.41
N THR A 5 -14.82 -4.19 -33.31
CA THR A 5 -14.09 -4.52 -32.06
C THR A 5 -14.07 -3.37 -31.04
N ASP A 6 -14.25 -2.13 -31.49
CA ASP A 6 -14.33 -0.94 -30.61
C ASP A 6 -15.74 -0.77 -30.00
N LEU A 7 -16.70 -1.62 -30.36
CA LEU A 7 -18.08 -1.60 -29.84
C LEU A 7 -18.29 -2.47 -28.60
N VAL A 8 -17.26 -3.21 -28.16
CA VAL A 8 -17.36 -4.04 -26.96
C VAL A 8 -17.23 -3.13 -25.73
N PRO A 9 -18.26 -3.08 -24.86
CA PRO A 9 -18.24 -2.19 -23.71
C PRO A 9 -17.12 -2.60 -22.74
N GLU A 10 -16.39 -1.60 -22.28
CA GLU A 10 -15.44 -1.76 -21.19
C GLU A 10 -16.20 -1.97 -19.88
N ARG A 11 -15.73 -2.92 -19.08
CA ARG A 11 -16.34 -3.26 -17.79
C ARG A 11 -15.29 -3.63 -16.76
N TYR A 12 -15.50 -3.21 -15.52
CA TYR A 12 -14.69 -3.62 -14.40
C TYR A 12 -15.00 -5.08 -14.05
N GLU A 13 -14.00 -5.94 -14.16
CA GLU A 13 -14.15 -7.37 -13.88
C GLU A 13 -13.05 -7.89 -12.96
N VAL A 14 -13.37 -9.01 -12.32
CA VAL A 14 -12.45 -9.87 -11.59
C VAL A 14 -12.30 -11.16 -12.38
N LEU A 15 -11.07 -11.47 -12.80
CA LEU A 15 -10.70 -12.63 -13.59
C LEU A 15 -9.96 -13.64 -12.70
N LYS A 16 -10.53 -14.83 -12.52
CA LYS A 16 -9.84 -15.96 -11.88
C LYS A 16 -9.09 -16.73 -12.96
N LEU A 17 -7.77 -16.76 -12.84
CA LEU A 17 -6.89 -17.48 -13.77
C LEU A 17 -6.69 -18.93 -13.33
N LYS A 18 -6.30 -19.80 -14.27
CA LYS A 18 -6.02 -21.23 -14.01
C LYS A 18 -4.93 -21.48 -12.97
N ASN A 19 -3.98 -20.57 -12.86
CA ASN A 19 -2.92 -20.61 -11.85
C ASN A 19 -3.43 -20.26 -10.42
N GLY A 20 -4.72 -19.94 -10.27
CA GLY A 20 -5.34 -19.57 -9.01
C GLY A 20 -5.27 -18.08 -8.68
N SER A 21 -4.54 -17.27 -9.46
CA SER A 21 -4.47 -15.82 -9.27
C SER A 21 -5.78 -15.13 -9.65
N GLU A 22 -6.08 -14.04 -8.94
CA GLU A 22 -7.22 -13.17 -9.23
C GLU A 22 -6.68 -11.81 -9.69
N VAL A 23 -7.08 -11.42 -10.89
CA VAL A 23 -6.71 -10.14 -11.49
C VAL A 23 -7.96 -9.31 -11.63
N VAL A 24 -7.87 -8.04 -11.27
CA VAL A 24 -8.95 -7.07 -11.41
C VAL A 24 -8.54 -5.97 -12.36
N GLY A 25 -9.50 -5.47 -13.12
CA GLY A 25 -9.25 -4.32 -13.98
C GLY A 25 -10.38 -4.04 -14.95
N MET A 26 -10.17 -3.02 -15.77
CA MET A 26 -11.09 -2.70 -16.84
C MET A 26 -10.83 -3.62 -18.03
N THR A 27 -11.83 -4.41 -18.40
CA THR A 27 -11.70 -5.48 -19.38
C THR A 27 -12.43 -5.15 -20.69
N ARG A 28 -11.85 -5.61 -21.80
CA ARG A 28 -12.43 -5.55 -23.14
C ARG A 28 -12.29 -6.92 -23.81
N ASP A 29 -13.39 -7.48 -24.29
CA ASP A 29 -13.37 -8.74 -25.05
C ASP A 29 -12.84 -8.49 -26.48
N LEU A 30 -11.80 -9.23 -26.88
CA LEU A 30 -11.18 -9.15 -28.21
C LEU A 30 -11.30 -10.49 -28.97
N GLY A 31 -12.45 -11.15 -28.87
CA GLY A 31 -12.69 -12.45 -29.50
C GLY A 31 -12.15 -13.62 -28.68
N ASP A 32 -10.93 -14.08 -28.96
CA ASP A 32 -10.27 -15.23 -28.33
C ASP A 32 -9.54 -14.88 -27.01
N LYS A 33 -9.25 -13.60 -26.83
CA LYS A 33 -8.57 -13.04 -25.66
C LYS A 33 -9.38 -11.93 -25.01
N ILE A 34 -8.98 -11.58 -23.81
CA ILE A 34 -9.47 -10.43 -23.05
C ILE A 34 -8.30 -9.49 -22.84
N GLU A 35 -8.47 -8.23 -23.23
CA GLU A 35 -7.56 -7.17 -22.86
C GLU A 35 -7.97 -6.63 -21.50
N VAL A 36 -7.02 -6.51 -20.59
CA VAL A 36 -7.20 -5.94 -19.25
C VAL A 36 -6.32 -4.70 -19.18
N THR A 37 -6.95 -3.55 -18.94
CA THR A 37 -6.27 -2.26 -18.73
C THR A 37 -5.99 -2.08 -17.24
N LEU A 38 -4.76 -1.67 -16.94
CA LEU A 38 -4.19 -1.49 -15.61
C LEU A 38 -4.51 -2.65 -14.66
N PRO A 39 -4.12 -3.89 -15.02
CA PRO A 39 -4.45 -5.06 -14.22
C PRO A 39 -3.81 -4.95 -12.83
N MET A 40 -4.63 -5.11 -11.81
CA MET A 40 -4.26 -5.09 -10.40
C MET A 40 -4.61 -6.44 -9.74
N ILE A 41 -4.06 -6.67 -8.57
CA ILE A 41 -4.42 -7.76 -7.65
C ILE A 41 -4.93 -7.07 -6.38
N CYS A 42 -6.06 -7.56 -5.85
CA CYS A 42 -6.65 -7.04 -4.62
C CYS A 42 -6.38 -8.00 -3.46
N GLN A 43 -5.80 -7.48 -2.39
CA GLN A 43 -5.66 -8.19 -1.12
C GLN A 43 -6.57 -7.58 -0.07
N LEU A 44 -7.42 -8.43 0.50
CA LEU A 44 -8.30 -8.08 1.60
C LEU A 44 -7.65 -8.49 2.92
N SER A 45 -7.63 -7.58 3.89
CA SER A 45 -7.15 -7.84 5.25
C SER A 45 -8.12 -7.24 6.27
N LEU A 46 -8.23 -7.83 7.45
CA LEU A 46 -9.01 -7.25 8.55
C LEU A 46 -8.20 -6.11 9.16
N VAL A 47 -8.85 -4.97 9.42
CA VAL A 47 -8.24 -3.89 10.19
C VAL A 47 -8.29 -4.27 11.68
N PRO A 48 -7.14 -4.43 12.36
CA PRO A 48 -7.12 -4.84 13.77
C PRO A 48 -7.98 -3.92 14.65
N GLY A 49 -8.77 -4.52 15.54
CA GLY A 49 -9.64 -3.78 16.45
C GLY A 49 -10.92 -3.21 15.83
N THR A 50 -11.20 -3.48 14.55
CA THR A 50 -12.47 -3.03 13.91
C THR A 50 -13.11 -4.16 13.10
N PRO A 51 -14.43 -4.13 12.87
CA PRO A 51 -15.12 -5.07 11.99
C PRO A 51 -14.98 -4.71 10.50
N ARG A 52 -13.96 -3.93 10.12
CA ARG A 52 -13.79 -3.40 8.76
C ARG A 52 -12.72 -4.17 8.01
N THR A 53 -12.95 -4.35 6.71
CA THR A 53 -11.99 -4.93 5.77
C THR A 53 -11.24 -3.83 5.06
N ASN A 54 -9.91 -3.91 5.06
CA ASN A 54 -9.03 -3.11 4.24
C ASN A 54 -8.79 -3.79 2.90
N ALA A 55 -8.90 -3.03 1.81
CA ALA A 55 -8.64 -3.49 0.45
C ALA A 55 -7.42 -2.77 -0.11
N ILE A 56 -6.37 -3.52 -0.40
CA ILE A 56 -5.13 -3.00 -0.95
C ILE A 56 -5.00 -3.53 -2.38
N PHE A 57 -4.84 -2.63 -3.34
CA PHE A 57 -4.60 -2.97 -4.74
C PHE A 57 -3.11 -2.75 -5.06
N PHE A 58 -2.50 -3.75 -5.69
CA PHE A 58 -1.15 -3.67 -6.21
C PHE A 58 -1.14 -4.14 -7.68
N PRO A 59 -0.23 -3.65 -8.51
CA PRO A 59 -0.14 -4.05 -9.92
C PRO A 59 0.04 -5.56 -10.07
N TYR A 60 -0.59 -6.13 -11.09
CA TYR A 60 -0.39 -7.54 -11.46
C TYR A 60 1.06 -7.83 -11.88
N ALA A 61 1.67 -6.90 -12.61
CA ALA A 61 3.04 -7.00 -13.10
C ALA A 61 3.87 -5.78 -12.64
N PRO A 62 4.26 -5.68 -11.36
CA PRO A 62 4.98 -4.52 -10.81
C PRO A 62 6.34 -4.27 -11.46
N LEU A 63 6.90 -5.29 -12.11
CA LEU A 63 8.21 -5.25 -12.76
C LEU A 63 8.12 -4.82 -14.24
N SER A 64 6.92 -4.61 -14.76
CA SER A 64 6.70 -4.14 -16.14
C SER A 64 6.10 -2.73 -16.16
N SER A 65 6.31 -2.02 -17.27
CA SER A 65 5.67 -0.75 -17.59
C SER A 65 4.40 -0.93 -18.44
N ASP A 66 4.01 -2.18 -18.74
CA ASP A 66 2.86 -2.45 -19.60
C ASP A 66 1.54 -2.09 -18.91
N GLU A 67 0.81 -1.14 -19.50
CA GLU A 67 -0.50 -0.71 -19.01
C GLU A 67 -1.61 -1.73 -19.32
N LYS A 68 -1.42 -2.56 -20.35
CA LYS A 68 -2.43 -3.47 -20.86
C LYS A 68 -1.88 -4.88 -20.99
N VAL A 69 -2.67 -5.85 -20.54
CA VAL A 69 -2.34 -7.27 -20.64
C VAL A 69 -3.42 -8.00 -21.42
N ASN A 70 -2.99 -8.83 -22.37
CA ASN A 70 -3.85 -9.70 -23.14
C ASN A 70 -3.83 -11.11 -22.54
N ILE A 71 -4.97 -11.57 -22.02
CA ILE A 71 -5.13 -12.89 -21.41
C ILE A 71 -5.99 -13.76 -22.34
N PRO A 72 -5.50 -14.90 -22.84
CA PRO A 72 -6.32 -15.84 -23.59
C PRO A 72 -7.50 -16.33 -22.75
N LYS A 73 -8.70 -16.41 -23.33
CA LYS A 73 -9.90 -16.87 -22.60
C LYS A 73 -9.76 -18.28 -22.04
N LEU A 74 -8.94 -19.11 -22.69
CA LEU A 74 -8.63 -20.45 -22.23
C LEU A 74 -7.94 -20.46 -20.86
N GLU A 75 -7.22 -19.40 -20.48
CA GLU A 75 -6.52 -19.29 -19.19
C GLU A 75 -7.41 -18.78 -18.05
N ILE A 76 -8.64 -18.39 -18.37
CA ILE A 76 -9.59 -17.80 -17.43
C ILE A 76 -10.57 -18.89 -17.00
N VAL A 77 -10.59 -19.18 -15.71
CA VAL A 77 -11.52 -20.14 -15.10
C VAL A 77 -12.87 -19.48 -14.85
N HIS A 78 -12.87 -18.23 -14.39
CA HIS A 78 -14.09 -17.52 -14.03
C HIS A 78 -13.96 -16.02 -14.24
N ARG A 79 -15.08 -15.37 -14.58
CA ARG A 79 -15.21 -13.92 -14.76
C ARG A 79 -16.37 -13.41 -13.92
N ASN A 80 -16.13 -12.37 -13.14
CA ASN A 80 -17.14 -11.68 -12.36
C ASN A 80 -17.11 -10.19 -12.63
N LEU A 81 -18.28 -9.55 -12.57
CA LEU A 81 -18.32 -8.10 -12.46
C LEU A 81 -17.72 -7.67 -11.12
N MET A 82 -16.89 -6.64 -11.15
CA MET A 82 -16.38 -6.03 -9.93
C MET A 82 -17.53 -5.36 -9.18
N ASN A 83 -17.51 -5.45 -7.85
CA ASN A 83 -18.48 -4.73 -7.03
C ASN A 83 -18.16 -3.23 -7.05
N ASP A 84 -19.18 -2.42 -7.35
CA ASP A 84 -19.10 -0.97 -7.51
C ASP A 84 -18.40 -0.24 -6.35
N GLN A 85 -18.51 -0.78 -5.12
CA GLN A 85 -17.85 -0.20 -3.94
C GLN A 85 -16.32 -0.19 -4.06
N PHE A 86 -15.72 -1.10 -4.83
CA PHE A 86 -14.28 -1.23 -4.99
C PHE A 86 -13.71 -0.45 -6.17
N ILE A 87 -14.56 0.01 -7.11
CA ILE A 87 -14.11 0.72 -8.31
C ILE A 87 -13.31 1.99 -7.95
N PRO A 88 -13.75 2.86 -7.01
CA PRO A 88 -12.98 4.06 -6.68
C PRO A 88 -11.60 3.76 -6.07
N TYR A 89 -11.48 2.65 -5.32
CA TYR A 89 -10.22 2.22 -4.73
C TYR A 89 -9.27 1.69 -5.79
N TYR A 90 -9.80 0.92 -6.74
CA TYR A 90 -9.06 0.44 -7.91
C TYR A 90 -8.56 1.63 -8.76
N ASP A 91 -9.44 2.57 -9.13
CA ASP A 91 -9.08 3.70 -9.99
C ASP A 91 -7.98 4.55 -9.34
N ASN A 92 -8.13 4.87 -8.06
CA ASN A 92 -7.13 5.63 -7.30
C ASN A 92 -5.78 4.88 -7.23
N ALA A 93 -5.80 3.60 -6.89
CA ALA A 93 -4.58 2.80 -6.82
C ALA A 93 -3.88 2.68 -8.18
N SER A 94 -4.64 2.49 -9.25
CA SER A 94 -4.10 2.38 -10.61
C SER A 94 -3.50 3.70 -11.11
N ALA A 95 -4.14 4.84 -10.83
CA ALA A 95 -3.63 6.15 -11.20
C ALA A 95 -2.33 6.48 -10.44
N LYS A 96 -2.30 6.20 -9.13
CA LYS A 96 -1.11 6.38 -8.31
C LYS A 96 0.03 5.47 -8.76
N TRP A 97 -0.26 4.24 -9.16
CA TRP A 97 0.74 3.32 -9.70
C TRP A 97 1.33 3.83 -11.01
N MET A 98 0.48 4.30 -11.93
CA MET A 98 0.94 4.92 -13.18
C MET A 98 1.85 6.12 -12.93
N GLU A 99 1.47 7.01 -12.01
CA GLU A 99 2.30 8.16 -11.61
C GLU A 99 3.67 7.70 -11.06
N MET A 100 3.71 6.63 -10.26
CA MET A 100 4.96 6.09 -9.73
C MET A 100 5.85 5.47 -10.81
N ILE A 101 5.26 4.83 -11.83
CA ILE A 101 6.01 4.33 -13.00
C ILE A 101 6.60 5.50 -13.79
N GLU A 102 5.77 6.49 -14.13
CA GLU A 102 6.16 7.66 -14.92
C GLU A 102 7.31 8.43 -14.25
N ASN A 103 7.21 8.62 -12.94
CA ASN A 103 8.20 9.35 -12.15
C ASN A 103 9.39 8.48 -11.67
N LYS A 104 9.39 7.17 -11.94
CA LYS A 104 10.38 6.20 -11.43
C LYS A 104 10.57 6.28 -9.92
N SER A 105 9.48 6.48 -9.19
CA SER A 105 9.47 6.76 -7.74
C SER A 105 8.92 5.61 -6.91
N ILE A 106 8.85 4.39 -7.48
CA ILE A 106 8.40 3.19 -6.76
C ILE A 106 9.31 2.98 -5.53
N PRO A 107 8.76 3.05 -4.30
CA PRO A 107 9.56 2.86 -3.09
C PRO A 107 9.96 1.40 -2.98
N LEU A 108 11.27 1.12 -3.09
CA LEU A 108 11.84 -0.19 -2.89
C LEU A 108 12.45 -0.25 -1.49
N ALA A 109 12.10 -1.28 -0.73
CA ALA A 109 12.68 -1.49 0.60
C ALA A 109 14.20 -1.60 0.50
N ASN A 110 14.91 -0.81 1.30
CA ASN A 110 16.35 -0.86 1.39
C ASN A 110 16.80 -1.62 2.67
N ALA A 111 18.11 -1.82 2.81
CA ALA A 111 18.67 -2.51 3.97
C ALA A 111 18.48 -1.74 5.30
N GLU A 112 18.17 -0.45 5.24
CA GLU A 112 17.94 0.41 6.40
C GLU A 112 16.49 0.29 6.89
N ASP A 113 15.51 0.21 5.99
CA ASP A 113 14.11 -0.06 6.31
C ASP A 113 13.95 -1.38 7.06
N LEU A 114 14.71 -2.39 6.66
CA LEU A 114 14.75 -3.70 7.33
C LEU A 114 15.28 -3.59 8.77
N LYS A 115 16.29 -2.74 9.01
CA LYS A 115 16.83 -2.49 10.35
C LYS A 115 15.82 -1.73 11.22
N VAL A 116 15.16 -0.71 10.67
CA VAL A 116 14.12 0.05 11.38
C VAL A 116 12.96 -0.87 11.78
N GLN A 117 12.51 -1.72 10.87
CA GLN A 117 11.46 -2.70 11.16
C GLN A 117 11.88 -3.68 12.28
N GLU A 118 13.14 -4.11 12.28
CA GLU A 118 13.67 -5.00 13.31
C GLU A 118 13.77 -4.32 14.67
N VAL A 119 14.22 -3.06 14.72
CA VAL A 119 14.27 -2.25 15.95
C VAL A 119 12.86 -2.04 16.49
N MET A 120 11.88 -1.66 15.66
CA MET A 120 10.50 -1.50 16.09
C MET A 120 9.91 -2.81 16.61
N ARG A 121 10.16 -3.94 15.93
CA ARG A 121 9.70 -5.25 16.41
C ARG A 121 10.27 -5.59 17.79
N ARG A 122 11.58 -5.41 17.99
CA ARG A 122 12.22 -5.64 19.30
C ARG A 122 11.63 -4.74 20.38
N HIS A 123 11.33 -3.47 20.06
CA HIS A 123 10.71 -2.55 21.00
C HIS A 123 9.30 -3.02 21.42
N PHE A 124 8.46 -3.41 20.47
CA PHE A 124 7.13 -3.98 20.76
C PHE A 124 7.21 -5.28 21.56
N ASP A 125 8.12 -6.18 21.22
CA ASP A 125 8.33 -7.42 21.95
C ASP A 125 8.73 -7.15 23.41
N ARG A 126 9.60 -6.15 23.65
CA ARG A 126 9.99 -5.73 25.00
C ARG A 126 8.83 -5.15 25.80
N LEU A 127 8.01 -4.27 25.21
CA LEU A 127 6.82 -3.73 25.86
C LEU A 127 5.83 -4.84 26.27
N LEU A 128 5.61 -5.82 25.38
CA LEU A 128 4.74 -6.96 25.66
C LEU A 128 5.30 -7.90 26.74
N THR A 129 6.63 -8.02 26.84
CA THR A 129 7.26 -8.76 27.95
C THR A 129 7.22 -7.98 29.27
N HIS A 130 7.32 -6.65 29.21
CA HIS A 130 7.30 -5.79 30.41
C HIS A 130 5.88 -5.70 31.00
N GLU A 131 4.83 -5.71 30.17
CA GLU A 131 3.43 -5.77 30.64
C GLU A 131 3.08 -7.07 31.38
N LYS A 132 3.87 -8.15 31.24
CA LYS A 132 3.63 -9.39 32.01
C LYS A 132 4.09 -9.30 33.46
N ASP A 133 5.02 -8.40 33.80
CA ASP A 133 5.62 -8.32 35.14
C ASP A 133 5.40 -6.99 35.87
N SER A 134 4.91 -5.92 35.23
CA SER A 134 4.84 -4.59 35.86
C SER A 134 3.45 -3.95 35.82
N PHE A 135 2.57 -4.32 36.74
CA PHE A 135 1.40 -3.49 37.06
C PHE A 135 1.69 -2.38 38.10
N LEU A 136 2.94 -2.17 38.54
CA LEU A 136 3.20 -1.34 39.72
C LEU A 136 4.43 -0.44 39.75
N GLU A 137 5.32 -0.38 38.76
CA GLU A 137 6.50 0.48 38.87
C GLU A 137 6.63 1.48 37.71
N PRO A 138 6.82 2.79 38.02
CA PRO A 138 7.13 3.78 37.00
C PRO A 138 8.46 3.41 36.32
N PRO A 139 8.64 3.75 35.03
CA PRO A 139 9.90 3.52 34.33
C PRO A 139 11.06 4.09 35.16
N ASP A 140 12.11 3.29 35.32
CA ASP A 140 13.29 3.70 36.07
C ASP A 140 14.04 4.83 35.35
N ALA A 141 14.85 5.57 36.11
CA ALA A 141 15.56 6.73 35.58
C ALA A 141 16.56 6.33 34.49
N GLU A 142 17.11 5.12 34.56
CA GLU A 142 18.02 4.56 33.56
C GLU A 142 17.30 4.32 32.22
N PHE A 143 16.05 3.84 32.21
CA PHE A 143 15.24 3.71 30.99
C PHE A 143 14.91 5.05 30.33
N ILE A 144 14.62 6.08 31.12
CA ILE A 144 14.37 7.43 30.60
C ILE A 144 15.65 8.01 29.99
N GLU A 145 16.80 7.76 30.62
CA GLU A 145 18.11 8.26 30.17
C GLU A 145 18.58 7.55 28.89
N GLU A 146 18.38 6.23 28.77
CA GLU A 146 18.69 5.46 27.55
C GLU A 146 17.83 5.91 26.35
N ILE A 147 16.53 6.18 26.55
CA ILE A 147 15.66 6.73 25.49
C ILE A 147 16.10 8.14 25.10
N LEU A 148 16.49 8.98 26.07
CA LEU A 148 16.94 10.34 25.79
C LEU A 148 18.28 10.35 25.04
N GLU A 149 19.20 9.43 25.34
CA GLU A 149 20.46 9.25 24.59
C GLU A 149 20.20 8.75 23.16
N ASP A 150 19.35 7.73 22.97
CA ASP A 150 18.99 7.22 21.64
C ASP A 150 18.26 8.27 20.77
N MET A 151 17.51 9.19 21.40
CA MET A 151 16.89 10.33 20.71
C MET A 151 17.86 11.49 20.45
N ALA A 152 18.90 11.66 21.27
CA ALA A 152 19.91 12.70 21.12
C ALA A 152 20.92 12.39 20.00
N ASP A 153 21.14 11.12 19.68
CA ASP A 153 21.98 10.67 18.56
C ASP A 153 21.34 10.87 17.17
N GLN A 154 20.05 11.20 17.11
CA GLN A 154 19.43 11.78 15.92
C GLN A 154 19.46 13.30 16.03
N SER A 155 20.26 13.92 15.17
CA SER A 155 20.69 15.33 15.13
C SER A 155 19.60 16.42 15.00
N ASP A 156 18.37 16.18 15.46
CA ASP A 156 17.24 17.10 15.34
C ASP A 156 17.00 17.95 16.60
N PHE A 157 17.58 17.58 17.76
CA PHE A 157 17.34 18.32 19.01
C PHE A 157 18.15 19.62 19.13
N GLU A 158 19.35 19.67 18.54
CA GLU A 158 20.17 20.89 18.50
C GLU A 158 19.54 21.97 17.60
N GLU A 159 18.81 21.58 16.53
CA GLU A 159 18.13 22.55 15.66
C GLU A 159 16.95 23.23 16.37
N PHE A 160 16.23 22.51 17.25
CA PHE A 160 15.13 23.07 18.04
C PHE A 160 15.59 24.02 19.15
N LYS A 161 16.76 23.75 19.75
CA LYS A 161 17.34 24.55 20.84
C LYS A 161 17.76 25.95 20.37
N TYR A 162 18.11 26.11 19.09
CA TYR A 162 18.46 27.39 18.46
C TYR A 162 17.37 27.96 17.55
N ALA A 163 16.22 27.29 17.41
CA ALA A 163 15.10 27.78 16.62
C ALA A 163 14.55 29.08 17.22
N ARG A 164 14.61 30.17 16.45
CA ARG A 164 14.02 31.45 16.87
C ARG A 164 12.49 31.31 16.84
N PRO A 165 11.78 31.67 17.92
CA PRO A 165 10.32 31.58 17.93
C PRO A 165 9.72 32.44 16.81
N PRO A 166 8.73 31.93 16.06
CA PRO A 166 8.06 32.70 15.02
C PRO A 166 7.44 33.97 15.58
N LYS A 167 7.75 35.13 14.98
CA LYS A 167 7.30 36.45 15.46
C LYS A 167 5.83 36.77 15.19
N ASP A 168 5.13 35.98 14.37
CA ASP A 168 3.76 36.30 13.94
C ASP A 168 2.69 35.46 14.64
N LYS A 169 2.01 36.08 15.61
CA LYS A 169 0.89 35.51 16.39
C LYS A 169 -0.45 35.45 15.63
N LYS A 170 -0.46 35.32 14.30
CA LYS A 170 -1.72 35.44 13.51
C LYS A 170 -1.93 34.38 12.43
N LYS A 171 -1.53 33.14 12.65
CA LYS A 171 -2.01 32.01 11.84
C LYS A 171 -2.20 30.75 12.70
N PHE A 172 -3.22 30.79 13.56
CA PHE A 172 -3.92 29.58 13.98
C PHE A 172 -5.36 29.72 13.47
N HIS A 173 -5.64 29.08 12.34
CA HIS A 173 -6.96 28.69 11.87
C HIS A 173 -6.78 27.40 11.06
#